data_AF-A0A2K3J6C2-F1
#
_entry.id   AF-A0A2K3J6C2-F1
#
_cell.length_a   1.000
_cell.length_b   1.000
_cell.length_c   1.000
_cell.angle_alpha   90.00
_cell.angle_beta   90.00
_cell.angle_gamma   90.00
#
_symmetry.space_group_name_H-M   'P 1'
#
loop_
_entity.id
_entity.type
_entity.pdbx_description
1 polymer ?
#
loop_
_entity_poly.entity_id
_entity_poly.type
_entity_poly.pdbx_seq_one_letter_code
_entity_poly.pdbx_strand_id
1 'polypeptide(L)' 'MAECKIENNKMKCNCTYPCSRKGMCCECILYHKSRGELPACFFQDDVEKTYDRSIENFIRIYQEDE' A
#
# COMPACT_ATOMS: atom_id res chain seq x y z
N MET A 1 6.59 17.54 -16.90
CA MET A 1 6.35 16.67 -15.73
C MET A 1 4.93 16.13 -15.83
N ALA A 2 4.71 14.84 -15.56
CA ALA A 2 3.36 14.28 -15.52
C ALA A 2 2.67 14.70 -14.22
N GLU A 3 1.39 15.05 -14.30
CA GLU A 3 0.58 15.40 -13.14
C GLU A 3 0.19 14.15 -12.34
N CYS A 4 0.21 14.24 -11.00
CA CYS A 4 -0.22 13.16 -10.13
C CYS A 4 -1.75 13.04 -10.13
N LYS A 5 -2.28 11.86 -10.47
CA LYS A 5 -3.72 11.58 -10.48
C LYS A 5 -4.24 11.17 -9.10
N ILE A 6 -4.11 12.06 -8.11
CA ILE A 6 -4.39 11.77 -6.69
C ILE A 6 -5.78 11.17 -6.48
N GLU A 7 -6.82 11.77 -7.04
CA GLU A 7 -8.20 11.29 -6.85
C GLU A 7 -8.41 9.88 -7.42
N ASN A 8 -7.83 9.59 -8.59
CA ASN A 8 -7.87 8.25 -9.17
C ASN A 8 -7.10 7.23 -8.33
N ASN A 9 -5.96 7.65 -7.76
CA ASN A 9 -5.16 6.80 -6.89
C ASN A 9 -5.87 6.52 -5.55
N LYS A 10 -6.59 7.49 -5.00
CA LYS A 10 -7.40 7.31 -3.77
C LYS A 10 -8.44 6.22 -3.93
N MET A 11 -9.09 6.14 -5.10
CA MET A 11 -10.08 5.08 -5.39
C MET A 11 -9.47 3.67 -5.38
N LYS A 12 -8.17 3.53 -5.66
CA LYS A 12 -7.46 2.24 -5.65
C LYS A 12 -6.75 1.95 -4.32
N CYS A 13 -6.76 2.89 -3.38
CA CYS A 13 -6.03 2.76 -2.14
C CYS A 13 -6.95 2.24 -1.03
N ASN A 14 -6.75 0.99 -0.64
CA ASN A 14 -7.46 0.33 0.46
C ASN A 14 -6.85 0.60 1.85
N CYS A 15 -5.86 1.50 1.96
CA CYS A 15 -5.30 1.91 3.26
C CYS A 15 -6.41 2.33 4.23
N THR A 16 -6.54 1.59 5.34
CA THR A 16 -7.57 1.78 6.37
C THR A 16 -7.19 2.81 7.43
N TYR A 17 -5.91 3.19 7.50
CA TYR A 17 -5.41 4.20 8.43
C TYR A 17 -5.77 5.63 7.97
N PRO A 18 -6.04 6.59 8.87
CA PRO A 18 -6.18 8.01 8.53
C PRO A 18 -4.84 8.58 8.04
N CYS A 19 -4.55 8.35 6.76
CA CYS A 19 -3.25 8.61 6.13
C CYS A 19 -3.28 9.91 5.34
N SER A 20 -2.40 10.86 5.69
CA SER A 20 -2.22 12.11 4.94
C SER A 20 -1.65 11.92 3.54
N ARG A 21 -1.03 10.77 3.25
CA ARG A 21 -0.39 10.43 1.97
C ARG A 21 -1.30 9.65 1.02
N LYS A 22 -2.57 9.45 1.38
CA LYS A 22 -3.50 8.61 0.60
C LYS A 22 -3.72 9.19 -0.80
N GLY A 23 -3.36 8.41 -1.83
CA GLY A 23 -3.40 8.81 -3.24
C GLY A 23 -2.11 9.46 -3.78
N MET A 24 -1.18 9.85 -2.90
CA MET A 24 0.15 10.35 -3.28
C MET A 24 1.16 9.20 -3.33
N CYS A 25 1.09 8.38 -4.39
CA CYS A 25 1.82 7.10 -4.45
C CYS A 25 3.33 7.24 -4.25
N CYS A 26 3.97 8.27 -4.81
CA CYS A 26 5.41 8.49 -4.64
C CYS A 26 5.79 8.69 -3.16
N GLU A 27 5.03 9.50 -2.42
CA GLU A 27 5.25 9.71 -0.99
C GLU A 27 4.89 8.47 -0.16
N CYS A 28 3.82 7.77 -0.54
CA CYS A 28 3.38 6.55 0.13
C CYS A 28 4.44 5.44 0.03
N ILE A 29 4.98 5.21 -1.17
CA ILE A 29 6.04 4.23 -1.42
C ILE A 29 7.30 4.58 -0.62
N LEU A 30 7.74 5.84 -0.65
CA LEU A 30 8.93 6.27 0.10
C LEU A 30 8.75 6.08 1.61
N TYR A 31 7.57 6.40 2.13
CA TYR A 31 7.24 6.26 3.55
C TYR A 31 7.22 4.80 4.03
N HIS A 32 6.58 3.90 3.28
CA HIS A 32 6.55 2.49 3.68
C HIS A 32 7.90 1.81 3.45
N LYS A 33 8.59 2.13 2.36
CA LYS A 33 9.94 1.59 2.09
C LYS A 33 10.93 1.91 3.21
N SER A 34 10.90 3.13 3.77
CA SER A 34 11.80 3.50 4.88
C SER A 34 11.51 2.72 6.18
N ARG A 35 10.37 2.04 6.25
CA ARG A 35 9.94 1.19 7.38
C ARG A 35 10.09 -0.31 7.08
N GLY A 36 10.62 -0.69 5.91
CA GLY A 36 10.64 -2.09 5.48
C GLY A 36 9.26 -2.64 5.12
N GLU A 37 8.33 -1.76 4.76
CA GLU A 37 6.94 -2.11 4.43
C GLU A 37 6.61 -1.81 2.96
N LEU A 38 5.49 -2.33 2.47
CA LEU A 38 4.85 -1.93 1.22
C LEU A 38 3.56 -1.13 1.49
N PRO A 39 3.12 -0.25 0.57
CA PRO A 39 1.82 0.40 0.67
C PRO A 39 0.65 -0.58 0.71
N ALA A 40 -0.44 -0.19 1.36
CA ALA A 40 -1.68 -0.96 1.45
C ALA A 40 -2.18 -1.51 0.10
N CYS A 41 -2.04 -0.74 -0.99
CA CYS A 41 -2.52 -1.14 -2.32
C CYS A 41 -1.79 -2.34 -2.94
N PHE A 42 -0.79 -2.90 -2.26
CA PHE A 42 -0.14 -4.17 -2.61
C PHE A 42 -0.76 -5.38 -1.89
N PHE A 43 -1.75 -5.17 -1.02
CA PHE A 43 -2.39 -6.20 -0.21
C PHE A 43 -3.89 -6.26 -0.50
N GLN A 44 -4.47 -7.45 -0.39
CA GLN A 44 -5.93 -7.63 -0.41
C GLN A 44 -6.58 -6.96 0.82
N ASP A 45 -7.87 -6.64 0.74
CA ASP A 45 -8.58 -5.87 1.78
C ASP A 45 -8.65 -6.59 3.14
N ASP A 46 -8.68 -7.92 3.15
CA ASP A 46 -8.63 -8.74 4.35
C ASP A 46 -7.24 -8.79 4.97
N VAL A 47 -6.20 -8.89 4.14
CA VAL A 47 -4.80 -8.84 4.59
C VAL A 47 -4.46 -7.45 5.14
N GLU A 48 -4.81 -6.37 4.44
CA GLU A 48 -4.54 -4.99 4.86
C GLU A 48 -5.19 -4.65 6.21
N LYS A 49 -6.33 -5.27 6.57
CA LYS A 49 -6.96 -5.11 7.89
C LYS A 49 -6.13 -5.66 9.04
N THR A 50 -5.19 -6.57 8.78
CA THR A 50 -4.23 -7.08 9.79
C THR A 50 -3.11 -6.09 10.08
N TYR A 51 -2.94 -5.07 9.23
CA TYR A 51 -1.88 -4.06 9.27
C TYR A 51 -0.45 -4.61 9.10
N ASP A 52 -0.28 -5.91 8.84
CA ASP A 52 1.02 -6.48 8.50
C ASP A 52 1.39 -6.13 7.05
N ARG A 53 2.07 -5.00 6.89
CA ARG A 53 2.55 -4.51 5.60
C ARG A 53 4.01 -4.89 5.31
N SER A 54 4.55 -5.86 6.03
CA SER A 54 5.92 -6.33 5.84
C SER A 54 6.13 -6.93 4.45
N ILE A 55 7.37 -6.87 3.96
CA ILE A 55 7.74 -7.51 2.70
C ILE A 55 7.60 -9.03 2.82
N GLU A 56 7.90 -9.58 4.00
CA GLU A 56 7.73 -11.01 4.32
C GLU A 56 6.27 -11.45 4.17
N ASN A 57 5.32 -10.67 4.71
CA ASN A 57 3.91 -10.97 4.55
C ASN A 57 3.46 -10.86 3.09
N PHE A 58 3.95 -9.85 2.36
CA PHE A 58 3.69 -9.73 0.92
C PHE A 58 4.19 -10.95 0.14
N ILE A 59 5.41 -11.42 0.39
CA ILE A 59 5.94 -12.61 -0.28
C ILE A 59 5.10 -13.85 0.07
N ARG A 60 4.76 -14.02 1.36
CA ARG A 60 3.98 -15.15 1.85
C ARG A 60 2.63 -15.26 1.14
N ILE A 61 1.83 -14.19 1.11
CA ILE A 61 0.47 -14.25 0.53
C ILE A 61 0.51 -14.51 -0.99
N TYR A 62 1.51 -14.00 -1.70
CA TYR A 62 1.62 -14.19 -3.16
C TYR A 62 2.25 -15.53 -3.55
N GLN A 63 2.97 -16.19 -2.63
CA GLN A 63 3.47 -17.55 -2.83
C GLN A 63 2.44 -18.62 -2.45
N GLU A 64 1.52 -18.32 -1.54
CA GLU A 64 0.42 -19.20 -1.14
C GLU A 64 -0.74 -19.23 -2.16
N ASP A 65 -0.79 -18.26 -3.08
CA ASP A 65 -1.79 -18.15 -4.16
C ASP A 65 -1.47 -19.00 -5.41
N GLU A 66 -0.48 -19.92 -5.36
CA GLU A 66 -0.20 -20.95 -6.41
C GLU A 66 -0.87 -22.32 -6.16
#